data_AF-A0A925QRC2-F1
#
_entry.id   AF-A0A925QRC2-F1
#
_cell.length_a   1.000
_cell.length_b   1.000
_cell.length_c   1.000
_cell.angle_alpha   90.00
_cell.angle_beta   90.00
_cell.angle_gamma   90.00
#
_symmetry.space_group_name_H-M   'P 1'
#
loop_
_entity.id
_entity.type
_entity.pdbx_description
1 polymer ?
#
loop_
_entity_poly.entity_id
_entity_poly.type
_entity_poly.pdbx_seq_one_letter_code
_entity_poly.pdbx_strand_id
1 'polypeptide(L)'
;ELGDRQLRRFEGSLRLEPACTVASFVVGWSGEARLELPAGAGVLLMRKNIGAGINAKRLEQHAVTVRTRCGGERLQPDCKRPRRTLKNLLQENRVPAWQRARMPLLFCGETLVWASGLGVDCAYQTAAGEPGIIPEWQGAADRGAE
;
A
#
# COMPACT_ATOMS: atom_id res chain seq x y z
N GLU A 1 -13.77 -24.78 19.72
CA GLU A 1 -12.61 -23.92 19.46
C GLU A 1 -12.61 -23.53 17.99
N LEU A 2 -12.90 -22.26 17.66
CA LEU A 2 -12.72 -21.77 16.29
C LEU A 2 -11.24 -21.46 16.09
N GLY A 3 -10.50 -22.44 15.58
CA GLY A 3 -9.13 -22.27 15.11
C GLY A 3 -9.02 -21.15 14.08
N ASP A 4 -7.92 -20.40 14.15
CA ASP A 4 -7.33 -19.46 13.20
C ASP A 4 -8.25 -18.43 12.51
N ARG A 5 -9.53 -18.32 12.86
CA ARG A 5 -10.52 -17.47 12.19
C ARG A 5 -11.28 -16.62 13.20
N GLN A 6 -11.26 -15.31 12.99
CA GLN A 6 -12.02 -14.33 13.76
C GLN A 6 -13.24 -13.88 12.97
N LEU A 7 -14.41 -14.00 13.60
CA LEU A 7 -15.64 -13.38 13.12
C LEU A 7 -15.59 -11.89 13.46
N ARG A 8 -15.57 -11.02 12.45
CA ARG A 8 -15.57 -9.55 12.64
C ARG A 8 -16.77 -8.94 11.92
N ARG A 9 -17.46 -8.02 12.60
CA ARG A 9 -18.60 -7.27 12.06
C ARG A 9 -18.11 -5.98 11.40
N PHE A 10 -18.46 -5.76 10.14
CA PHE A 10 -18.16 -4.55 9.37
C PHE A 10 -19.40 -4.09 8.59
N GLU A 11 -19.81 -2.84 8.77
CA GLU A 11 -20.98 -2.23 8.09
C GLU A 11 -22.25 -3.13 8.06
N GLY A 12 -22.52 -3.86 9.14
CA GLY A 12 -23.70 -4.73 9.27
C GLY A 12 -23.51 -6.18 8.80
N SER A 13 -22.38 -6.50 8.18
CA SER A 13 -22.06 -7.86 7.71
C SER A 13 -21.03 -8.54 8.62
N LEU A 14 -21.20 -9.84 8.87
CA LEU A 14 -20.22 -10.68 9.58
C LEU A 14 -19.31 -11.36 8.58
N ARG A 15 -17.99 -11.13 8.67
CA ARG A 15 -16.98 -11.89 7.92
C ARG A 15 -16.17 -12.77 8.86
N LEU A 16 -16.00 -14.04 8.51
CA LEU A 16 -14.96 -14.90 9.07
C LEU A 16 -13.67 -14.60 8.32
N GLU A 17 -12.69 -13.99 8.98
CA GLU A 17 -11.36 -13.76 8.41
C GLU A 17 -10.28 -14.36 9.31
N PRO A 18 -9.14 -14.81 8.76
CA PRO A 18 -8.08 -15.38 9.58
C PRO A 18 -7.58 -14.41 10.65
N ALA A 19 -7.29 -14.91 11.84
CA ALA A 19 -6.73 -14.17 12.96
C ALA A 19 -5.26 -13.78 12.65
N CYS A 20 -5.05 -12.78 11.80
CA CYS A 20 -3.71 -12.42 11.35
C CYS A 20 -3.14 -11.24 12.15
N THR A 21 -2.10 -11.50 12.94
CA THR A 21 -1.21 -10.47 13.51
C THR A 21 -0.10 -10.22 12.49
N VAL A 22 -0.19 -9.15 11.71
CA VAL A 22 0.83 -8.82 10.71
C VAL A 22 2.06 -8.32 11.43
N ALA A 23 3.16 -9.07 11.37
CA ALA A 23 4.45 -8.59 11.87
C ALA A 23 4.94 -7.40 11.03
N SER A 24 5.52 -6.39 11.68
CA SER A 24 6.10 -5.25 10.98
C SER A 24 7.27 -5.69 10.11
N PHE A 25 7.34 -5.21 8.87
CA PHE A 25 8.45 -5.52 7.96
C PHE A 25 8.93 -4.29 7.20
N VAL A 26 10.17 -4.40 6.72
CA VAL A 26 10.79 -3.49 5.76
C VAL A 26 11.48 -4.36 4.70
N VAL A 27 11.14 -4.15 3.44
CA VAL A 27 11.74 -4.86 2.29
C VAL A 27 12.24 -3.83 1.29
N GLY A 28 13.49 -3.98 0.84
CA GLY A 28 14.04 -3.14 -0.24
C GLY A 28 13.43 -3.50 -1.59
N TRP A 29 13.26 -2.49 -2.44
CA TRP A 29 12.89 -2.67 -3.84
C TRP A 29 13.98 -2.07 -4.73
N SER A 30 14.46 -2.85 -5.69
CA SER A 30 15.57 -2.51 -6.58
C SER A 30 15.16 -2.53 -8.05
N GLY A 31 13.85 -2.48 -8.34
CA GLY A 31 13.32 -2.46 -9.71
C GLY A 31 12.63 -3.76 -10.14
N GLU A 32 12.43 -4.70 -9.23
CA GLU A 32 11.75 -5.97 -9.49
C GLU A 32 10.31 -5.72 -9.95
N ALA A 33 9.87 -6.42 -11.01
CA ALA A 33 8.50 -6.34 -11.49
C ALA A 33 7.49 -6.99 -10.53
N ARG A 34 7.96 -7.89 -9.66
CA ARG A 34 7.18 -8.62 -8.67
C ARG A 34 7.99 -8.71 -7.39
N LEU A 35 7.39 -8.27 -6.29
CA LEU A 35 7.99 -8.32 -4.96
C LEU A 35 7.05 -9.06 -4.00
N GLU A 36 7.52 -10.18 -3.45
CA GLU A 36 6.77 -10.92 -2.44
C GLU A 36 6.93 -10.26 -1.08
N LEU A 37 5.81 -10.00 -0.40
CA LEU A 37 5.80 -9.30 0.86
C LEU A 37 5.79 -10.28 2.03
N PRO A 38 6.62 -10.07 3.07
CA PRO A 38 6.68 -10.91 4.26
C PRO A 38 5.36 -10.97 5.03
N ALA A 39 5.31 -11.87 6.01
CA ALA A 39 4.21 -11.99 6.96
C ALA A 39 2.82 -12.18 6.29
N GLY A 40 2.78 -12.80 5.10
CA GLY A 40 1.53 -13.02 4.37
C GLY A 40 0.86 -11.73 3.91
N ALA A 41 1.62 -10.64 3.76
CA ALA A 41 1.10 -9.37 3.26
C ALA A 41 0.78 -9.41 1.76
N GLY A 42 1.14 -10.48 1.04
CA GLY A 42 0.76 -10.70 -0.35
C GLY A 42 1.89 -10.36 -1.32
N VAL A 43 1.55 -9.88 -2.50
CA VAL A 43 2.52 -9.59 -3.56
C VAL A 43 2.29 -8.17 -4.09
N LEU A 44 3.37 -7.44 -4.33
CA LEU A 44 3.34 -6.16 -5.03
C LEU A 44 3.86 -6.36 -6.47
N LEU A 45 3.03 -6.04 -7.45
CA LEU A 45 3.41 -5.99 -8.86
C LEU A 45 3.77 -4.56 -9.21
N MET A 46 4.93 -4.34 -9.82
CA MET A 46 5.46 -3.03 -10.18
C MET A 46 5.43 -2.90 -11.70
N ARG A 47 4.32 -2.39 -12.24
CA ARG A 47 4.14 -2.27 -13.68
C ARG A 47 4.78 -1.00 -14.20
N LYS A 48 5.60 -1.11 -15.24
CA LYS A 48 6.11 0.05 -15.98
C LYS A 48 4.97 0.67 -16.79
N ASN A 49 4.91 1.98 -16.82
CA ASN A 49 3.92 2.75 -17.56
C ASN A 49 4.54 4.08 -18.07
N ILE A 50 3.92 4.71 -19.06
CA ILE A 50 4.29 6.05 -19.52
C ILE A 50 3.13 7.00 -19.22
N GLY A 51 3.40 8.07 -18.49
CA GLY A 51 2.41 9.10 -18.19
C GLY A 51 1.56 8.88 -16.94
N ALA A 52 1.75 7.78 -16.20
CA ALA A 52 1.03 7.51 -14.95
C ALA A 52 1.87 6.80 -13.89
N GLY A 53 1.34 6.74 -12.66
CA GLY A 53 1.97 6.10 -11.52
C GLY A 53 2.98 7.00 -10.80
N ILE A 54 4.02 6.37 -10.26
CA ILE A 54 5.13 7.00 -9.56
C ILE A 54 6.23 7.31 -10.56
N ASN A 55 6.70 8.54 -10.60
CA ASN A 55 7.76 8.97 -11.50
C ASN A 55 9.05 8.17 -11.22
N ALA A 56 9.55 7.47 -12.23
CA ALA A 56 10.70 6.57 -12.08
C ALA A 56 11.98 7.33 -11.66
N LYS A 57 12.23 8.50 -12.24
CA LYS A 57 13.41 9.33 -11.90
C LYS A 57 13.38 9.81 -10.46
N ARG A 58 12.20 10.09 -9.91
CA ARG A 58 12.06 10.47 -8.49
C ARG A 58 12.28 9.30 -7.54
N LEU A 59 11.96 8.07 -7.96
CA LEU A 59 12.27 6.87 -7.19
C LEU A 59 13.77 6.59 -7.13
N GLU A 60 14.53 6.96 -8.16
CA GLU A 60 15.98 6.77 -8.20
C GLU A 60 16.77 7.69 -7.24
N GLN A 61 16.12 8.72 -6.67
CA GLN A 61 16.80 9.68 -5.80
C GLN A 61 17.23 9.09 -4.45
N HIS A 62 16.51 8.08 -3.96
CA HIS A 62 16.80 7.43 -2.68
C HIS A 62 16.47 5.93 -2.74
N ALA A 63 16.96 5.18 -1.76
CA ALA A 63 16.59 3.78 -1.63
C ALA A 63 15.07 3.63 -1.46
N VAL A 64 14.48 2.73 -2.23
CA VAL A 64 13.04 2.45 -2.17
C VAL A 64 12.78 1.25 -1.27
N THR A 65 11.82 1.39 -0.37
CA THR A 65 11.44 0.33 0.56
C THR A 65 9.93 0.17 0.64
N VAL A 66 9.46 -1.07 0.75
CA VAL A 66 8.08 -1.40 1.10
C VAL A 66 8.03 -1.70 2.59
N ARG A 67 7.14 -1.01 3.31
CA ARG A 67 7.02 -1.10 4.77
C ARG A 67 5.58 -1.35 5.17
N THR A 68 5.39 -1.97 6.33
CA THR A 68 4.10 -1.92 7.04
C THR A 68 3.88 -0.55 7.66
N ARG A 69 2.62 -0.20 7.91
CA ARG A 69 2.26 1.01 8.64
C ARG A 69 2.82 1.00 10.08
N CYS A 70 3.53 2.05 10.46
CA CYS A 70 4.05 2.29 11.81
C CYS A 70 3.30 3.42 12.55
N GLY A 71 2.54 4.25 11.81
CA GLY A 71 1.84 5.42 12.32
C GLY A 71 2.64 6.71 12.11
N GLY A 72 1.91 7.84 12.02
CA GLY A 72 2.52 9.16 11.76
C GLY A 72 2.74 9.48 10.28
N GLU A 73 2.52 8.51 9.39
CA GLU A 73 2.70 8.72 7.95
C GLU A 73 1.72 9.76 7.42
N ARG A 74 2.17 10.47 6.38
CA ARG A 74 1.38 11.48 5.70
C ARG A 74 1.46 11.26 4.19
N LEU A 75 0.36 11.55 3.51
CA LEU A 75 0.24 11.39 2.07
C LEU A 75 -0.62 12.52 1.51
N GLN A 76 -0.34 12.93 0.28
CA GLN A 76 -1.16 13.86 -0.49
C GLN A 76 -1.50 13.25 -1.86
N PRO A 77 -2.56 12.42 -1.97
CA PRO A 77 -2.89 11.77 -3.25
C PRO A 77 -3.40 12.71 -4.33
N ASP A 78 -4.03 13.82 -3.95
CA ASP A 78 -4.57 14.83 -4.87
C ASP A 78 -3.80 16.15 -4.65
N CYS A 79 -3.13 16.63 -5.71
CA CYS A 79 -2.34 17.87 -5.68
C CYS A 79 -3.15 19.09 -5.23
N LYS A 80 -4.48 19.08 -5.38
CA LYS A 80 -5.38 20.18 -5.02
C LYS A 80 -5.86 20.12 -3.56
N ARG A 81 -5.59 19.03 -2.84
CA ARG A 81 -5.99 18.83 -1.44
C ARG A 81 -4.76 18.88 -0.54
N PRO A 82 -4.87 19.33 0.72
CA PRO A 82 -3.74 19.38 1.63
C PRO A 82 -3.20 17.97 1.93
N ARG A 83 -1.91 17.89 2.27
CA ARG A 83 -1.28 16.68 2.82
C ARG A 83 -1.92 16.33 4.16
N ARG A 84 -2.30 15.05 4.35
CA ARG A 84 -3.00 14.59 5.55
C ARG A 84 -2.37 13.34 6.11
N THR A 85 -2.70 13.04 7.36
CA THR A 85 -2.26 11.79 7.98
C THR A 85 -2.88 10.61 7.25
N LEU A 86 -2.09 9.56 7.08
CA LEU A 86 -2.54 8.31 6.47
C LEU A 86 -3.74 7.73 7.24
N LYS A 87 -3.74 7.87 8.57
CA LYS A 87 -4.88 7.52 9.43
C LYS A 87 -6.18 8.18 8.96
N ASN A 88 -6.17 9.50 8.72
CA ASN A 88 -7.37 10.23 8.33
C ASN A 88 -7.82 9.80 6.93
N LEU A 89 -6.90 9.68 5.97
CA LEU A 89 -7.23 9.21 4.62
C LEU A 89 -7.87 7.81 4.62
N LEU A 90 -7.33 6.88 5.42
CA LEU A 90 -7.88 5.53 5.55
C LEU A 90 -9.23 5.52 6.28
N GLN A 91 -9.47 6.44 7.22
CA GLN A 91 -10.76 6.58 7.89
C GLN A 91 -11.83 7.10 6.92
N GLU A 92 -11.50 8.08 6.09
CA GLU A 92 -12.43 8.66 5.10
C GLU A 92 -12.81 7.67 4.00
N ASN A 93 -11.85 6.87 3.57
CA ASN A 93 -12.09 5.78 2.61
C ASN A 93 -12.69 4.54 3.27
N ARG A 94 -13.09 4.62 4.56
CA ARG A 94 -13.68 3.53 5.34
C ARG A 94 -12.88 2.23 5.31
N VAL A 95 -11.56 2.31 5.11
CA VAL A 95 -10.71 1.12 5.05
C VAL A 95 -10.75 0.44 6.41
N PRO A 96 -11.11 -0.84 6.54
CA PRO A 96 -11.17 -1.50 7.83
C PRO A 96 -9.81 -1.66 8.51
N ALA A 97 -9.77 -1.63 9.85
CA ALA A 97 -8.52 -1.65 10.61
C ALA A 97 -7.60 -2.85 10.31
N TRP A 98 -8.17 -4.02 10.02
CA TRP A 98 -7.39 -5.22 9.65
C TRP A 98 -6.76 -5.10 8.26
N GLN A 99 -7.47 -4.50 7.29
CA GLN A 99 -6.91 -4.21 5.98
C GLN A 99 -5.79 -3.18 6.11
N ARG A 100 -5.98 -2.12 6.92
CA ARG A 100 -4.95 -1.10 7.19
C ARG A 100 -3.63 -1.67 7.71
N ALA A 101 -3.67 -2.73 8.51
CA ALA A 101 -2.46 -3.35 9.07
C ALA A 101 -1.65 -4.13 8.03
N ARG A 102 -2.29 -4.60 6.96
CA ARG A 102 -1.68 -5.42 5.89
C ARG A 102 -1.23 -4.61 4.70
N MET A 103 -1.75 -3.39 4.56
CA MET A 103 -1.50 -2.55 3.39
C MET A 103 -0.01 -2.21 3.29
N PRO A 104 0.65 -2.57 2.17
CA PRO A 104 1.99 -2.12 1.92
C PRO A 104 2.01 -0.63 1.65
N LEU A 105 3.04 0.01 2.18
CA LEU A 105 3.37 1.39 1.95
C LEU A 105 4.72 1.44 1.23
N LEU A 106 4.81 2.19 0.13
CA LEU A 106 6.06 2.38 -0.60
C LEU A 106 6.69 3.70 -0.15
N PHE A 107 7.95 3.64 0.25
CA PHE A 107 8.75 4.77 0.68
C PHE A 107 9.95 4.96 -0.26
N CYS A 108 10.28 6.21 -0.56
CA CYS A 108 11.54 6.63 -1.19
C CYS A 108 12.34 7.39 -0.13
N GLY A 109 13.41 6.79 0.38
CA GLY A 109 14.03 7.22 1.64
C GLY A 109 13.02 7.11 2.79
N GLU A 110 12.78 8.23 3.49
CA GLU A 110 11.78 8.31 4.56
C GLU A 110 10.43 8.93 4.12
N THR A 111 10.30 9.26 2.83
CA THR A 111 9.08 9.85 2.30
C THR A 111 8.13 8.76 1.84
N LEU A 112 6.90 8.75 2.37
CA LEU A 112 5.82 7.91 1.86
C LEU A 112 5.42 8.41 0.46
N VAL A 113 5.58 7.58 -0.57
CA VAL A 113 5.31 7.94 -1.97
C VAL A 113 4.08 7.24 -2.54
N TRP A 114 3.66 6.11 -1.97
CA TRP A 114 2.44 5.42 -2.37
C TRP A 114 1.87 4.61 -1.21
N ALA A 115 0.55 4.58 -1.13
CA ALA A 115 -0.18 3.69 -0.24
C ALA A 115 -1.24 2.94 -1.04
N SER A 116 -1.29 1.61 -0.84
CA SER A 116 -2.31 0.77 -1.45
C SER A 116 -3.71 1.32 -1.21
N GLY A 117 -4.58 1.29 -2.21
CA GLY A 117 -5.96 1.81 -2.12
C GLY A 117 -6.11 3.32 -1.94
N LEU A 118 -5.02 4.11 -1.84
CA LEU A 118 -5.07 5.58 -1.74
C LEU A 118 -4.34 6.28 -2.89
N GLY A 119 -3.30 5.65 -3.45
CA GLY A 119 -2.58 6.16 -4.61
C GLY A 119 -1.22 6.77 -4.26
N VAL A 120 -0.71 7.54 -5.22
CA VAL A 120 0.65 8.11 -5.24
C VAL A 120 0.65 9.52 -4.66
N ASP A 121 1.65 9.84 -3.84
CA ASP A 121 1.86 11.20 -3.34
C ASP A 121 2.07 12.18 -4.50
N CYS A 122 1.41 13.34 -4.46
CA CYS A 122 1.42 14.32 -5.54
C CYS A 122 2.84 14.72 -5.98
N ALA A 123 3.80 14.78 -5.05
CA ALA A 123 5.18 15.14 -5.35
C ALA A 123 5.91 14.08 -6.18
N TYR A 124 5.37 12.87 -6.25
CA TYR A 124 5.92 11.71 -6.93
C TYR A 124 5.09 11.25 -8.13
N GLN A 125 3.99 11.91 -8.45
CA GLN A 125 3.16 11.55 -9.61
C GLN A 125 3.92 11.78 -10.92
N THR A 126 3.79 10.84 -11.85
CA THR A 126 4.35 10.91 -13.20
C THR A 126 3.59 11.95 -14.03
N ALA A 127 4.30 12.81 -14.77
CA ALA A 127 3.69 13.69 -15.76
C ALA A 127 3.46 12.94 -17.09
N ALA A 128 2.55 13.44 -17.94
CA ALA A 128 2.28 12.83 -19.24
C ALA A 128 3.57 12.67 -20.08
N GLY A 129 3.77 11.48 -20.65
CA GLY A 129 4.94 11.16 -21.47
C GLY A 129 6.20 10.77 -20.68
N GLU A 130 6.19 10.83 -19.35
CA GLU A 130 7.34 10.42 -18.53
C GLU A 130 7.28 8.95 -18.08
N PRO A 131 8.42 8.28 -17.86
CA PRO A 131 8.44 6.93 -17.30
C PRO A 131 7.91 6.89 -15.87
N GLY A 132 6.97 5.99 -15.63
CA GLY A 132 6.34 5.77 -14.34
C GLY A 132 6.22 4.30 -13.97
N ILE A 133 6.00 4.06 -12.67
CA ILE A 133 5.77 2.75 -12.07
C ILE A 133 4.41 2.75 -11.39
N ILE A 134 3.56 1.79 -11.72
CA ILE A 134 2.25 1.59 -11.09
C ILE A 134 2.37 0.38 -10.15
N PRO A 135 2.37 0.59 -8.82
CA PRO A 135 2.29 -0.50 -7.87
C PRO A 135 0.86 -1.04 -7.79
N GLU A 136 0.71 -2.34 -7.97
CA GLU A 136 -0.54 -3.09 -7.81
C GLU A 136 -0.36 -4.11 -6.69
N TRP A 137 -1.17 -4.01 -5.64
CA TRP A 137 -1.09 -4.93 -4.51
C TRP A 137 -2.13 -6.05 -4.63
N GLN A 138 -1.67 -7.28 -4.50
CA GLN A 138 -2.50 -8.48 -4.41
C GLN A 138 -2.38 -9.02 -2.98
N GLY A 139 -3.40 -8.78 -2.15
CA GLY A 139 -3.41 -9.24 -0.76
C GLY A 139 -3.57 -10.75 -0.68
N ALA A 140 -3.07 -11.40 0.39
CA ALA A 140 -3.17 -12.86 0.48
C ALA A 140 -4.61 -13.39 0.69
N ALA A 141 -5.59 -12.52 0.98
CA ALA A 141 -7.01 -12.88 1.03
C ALA A 141 -7.69 -12.86 -0.37
N ASP A 142 -7.09 -12.19 -1.36
CA ASP A 142 -7.64 -12.07 -2.71
C ASP A 142 -7.33 -13.30 -3.60
N ARG A 143 -6.58 -14.29 -3.09
CA ARG A 143 -6.25 -15.55 -3.79
C ARG A 143 -7.34 -16.62 -3.72
N GLY A 144 -8.53 -16.33 -3.20
CA GLY A 144 -9.57 -17.33 -2.93
C GLY A 144 -10.96 -17.01 -3.46
N ALA A 145 -11.09 -16.12 -4.44
CA ALA A 145 -12.35 -15.82 -5.11
C ALA A 145 -12.27 -16.24 -6.59
N GLU A 146 -12.18 -17.54 -6.81
CA GLU A 146 -12.62 -18.21 -8.05
C GLU A 146 -13.57 -19.34 -7.67
#